data_AF-A0A6B8RNJ3-F1
#
_entry.id   AF-A0A6B8RNJ3-F1
#
_cell.length_a   1.000
_cell.length_b   1.000
_cell.length_c   1.000
_cell.angle_alpha   90.00
_cell.angle_beta   90.00
_cell.angle_gamma   90.00
#
_symmetry.space_group_name_H-M   'P 1'
#
loop_
_entity.id
_entity.type
_entity.pdbx_description
1 polymer ?
#
loop_
_entity_poly.entity_id
_entity_poly.type
_entity_poly.pdbx_seq_one_letter_code
_entity_poly.pdbx_strand_id
1 'polypeptide(L)'
;MSWDAIRHSATYVRTMPTWGGGAAAAFLFSGATSLIWYQKIINWKTSTGQTSYSRILLITTGSGVLLLLVAYFVPIGFFGMEALQHLNYIWFSVEDSVRMKWFVVERLVYVYMLIFALYTFFGVISSWHIAFHYAKSFLINRSRKVEWLLLAVFAAVPFGFVYVVDINLFIRIGRYFVISRIIGNMCLIVLLIYLARKKSNAHV
;
A
#
# COMPACT_ATOMS: atom_id res chain seq x y z
N MET A 1 -0.71 10.89 26.59
CA MET A 1 -1.63 10.29 25.60
C MET A 1 -3.04 10.59 26.09
N SER A 2 -3.88 11.23 25.29
CA SER A 2 -5.24 11.59 25.70
C SER A 2 -6.19 10.41 25.48
N TRP A 3 -6.55 9.73 26.57
CA TRP A 3 -7.43 8.56 26.51
C TRP A 3 -8.89 8.95 26.20
N ASP A 4 -9.30 10.13 26.64
CA ASP A 4 -10.65 10.65 26.37
C ASP A 4 -10.85 10.98 24.89
N ALA A 5 -9.80 11.50 24.21
CA ALA A 5 -9.84 11.72 22.77
C ALA A 5 -10.01 10.41 21.98
N ILE A 6 -9.38 9.32 22.43
CA ILE A 6 -9.51 7.98 21.84
C ILE A 6 -10.93 7.42 22.04
N ARG A 7 -11.49 7.56 23.24
CA ARG A 7 -12.87 7.13 23.52
C ARG A 7 -13.88 7.91 22.70
N HIS A 8 -13.69 9.22 22.60
CA HIS A 8 -14.57 10.08 21.82
C HIS A 8 -14.47 9.76 20.32
N SER A 9 -13.27 9.53 19.77
CA SER A 9 -13.10 9.15 18.36
C SER A 9 -13.67 7.76 18.04
N ALA A 10 -13.74 6.85 19.01
CA ALA A 10 -14.37 5.55 18.84
C ALA A 10 -15.88 5.64 18.53
N THR A 11 -16.54 6.72 18.95
CA THR A 11 -17.96 6.96 18.62
C THR A 11 -18.18 7.22 17.12
N TYR A 12 -17.14 7.73 16.42
CA TYR A 12 -17.17 8.02 14.99
C TYR A 12 -16.92 6.79 14.10
N VAL A 13 -16.62 5.62 14.66
CA VAL A 13 -16.37 4.39 13.89
C VAL A 13 -17.58 3.98 13.03
N ARG A 14 -18.79 4.37 13.44
CA ARG A 14 -20.03 4.09 12.68
C ARG A 14 -20.34 5.12 11.60
N THR A 15 -19.58 6.23 11.53
CA THR A 15 -19.80 7.25 10.51
C THR A 15 -19.19 6.83 9.18
N MET A 16 -19.91 7.09 8.09
CA MET A 16 -19.45 6.73 6.74
C MET A 16 -18.15 7.49 6.43
N PRO A 17 -17.05 6.80 6.08
CA PRO A 17 -15.82 7.48 5.71
C PRO A 17 -15.98 8.21 4.37
N THR A 18 -15.19 9.26 4.17
CA THR A 18 -15.09 9.89 2.86
C THR A 18 -14.55 8.89 1.83
N TRP A 19 -14.92 9.05 0.56
CA TRP A 19 -14.46 8.17 -0.52
C TRP A 19 -12.93 8.05 -0.58
N GLY A 20 -12.23 9.17 -0.41
CA GLY A 20 -10.76 9.19 -0.35
C GLY A 20 -10.20 8.44 0.86
N GLY A 21 -10.82 8.58 2.04
CA GLY A 21 -10.42 7.85 3.25
C GLY A 21 -10.63 6.34 3.11
N GLY A 22 -11.76 5.92 2.55
CA GLY A 22 -12.03 4.51 2.25
C GLY A 22 -11.05 3.93 1.23
N ALA A 23 -10.74 4.69 0.16
CA ALA A 23 -9.76 4.27 -0.84
C ALA A 23 -8.35 4.14 -0.24
N ALA A 24 -7.93 5.07 0.62
CA ALA A 24 -6.66 5.01 1.32
C ALA A 24 -6.57 3.83 2.29
N ALA A 25 -7.66 3.52 3.01
CA ALA A 25 -7.72 2.34 3.87
C ALA A 25 -7.61 1.05 3.07
N ALA A 26 -8.31 0.95 1.94
CA ALA A 26 -8.23 -0.20 1.04
C ALA A 26 -6.84 -0.38 0.41
N PHE A 27 -6.10 0.72 0.20
CA PHE A 27 -4.75 0.67 -0.36
C PHE A 27 -3.76 -0.11 0.51
N LEU A 28 -3.95 -0.14 1.84
CA LEU A 28 -3.13 -0.95 2.74
C LEU A 28 -3.18 -2.45 2.40
N PHE A 29 -4.30 -2.92 1.83
CA PHE A 29 -4.47 -4.31 1.42
C PHE A 29 -4.01 -4.59 -0.01
N SER A 30 -3.53 -3.58 -0.74
CA SER A 30 -3.12 -3.72 -2.14
C SER A 30 -1.93 -4.65 -2.36
N GLY A 31 -1.12 -4.91 -1.32
CA GLY A 31 0.01 -5.85 -1.34
C GLY A 31 -0.37 -7.26 -1.78
N ALA A 32 -1.63 -7.67 -1.60
CA ALA A 32 -2.13 -8.96 -2.08
C ALA A 32 -1.97 -9.15 -3.60
N THR A 33 -2.08 -8.08 -4.40
CA THR A 33 -1.88 -8.14 -5.85
C THR A 33 -0.43 -8.46 -6.24
N SER A 34 0.53 -7.95 -5.47
CA SER A 34 1.95 -8.23 -5.70
C SER A 34 2.31 -9.67 -5.37
N LEU A 35 1.63 -10.27 -4.39
CA LEU A 35 1.82 -11.67 -4.00
C LEU A 35 1.52 -12.65 -5.14
N ILE A 36 0.49 -12.36 -5.96
CA ILE A 36 0.14 -13.17 -7.14
C ILE A 36 1.31 -13.25 -8.12
N TRP A 37 2.03 -12.15 -8.32
CA TRP A 37 3.17 -12.13 -9.23
C TRP A 37 4.35 -12.91 -8.68
N TYR A 38 4.63 -12.78 -7.38
CA TYR A 38 5.69 -13.55 -6.72
C TYR A 38 5.41 -15.04 -6.68
N GLN A 39 4.15 -15.45 -6.52
CA GLN A 39 3.76 -16.85 -6.60
C GLN A 39 4.13 -17.48 -7.94
N LYS A 40 4.04 -16.72 -9.04
CA LYS A 40 4.44 -17.15 -10.39
C LYS A 40 5.95 -17.34 -10.52
N ILE A 41 6.78 -16.48 -9.92
CA ILE A 41 8.25 -16.59 -10.00
C ILE A 41 8.75 -17.74 -9.14
N ILE A 42 8.29 -17.80 -7.89
CA ILE A 42 8.86 -18.67 -6.85
C ILE A 42 8.48 -20.14 -7.12
N ASN A 43 7.61 -20.41 -8.12
CA ASN A 43 7.06 -21.74 -8.35
C ASN A 43 6.65 -22.36 -7.02
N TRP A 44 5.94 -21.59 -6.19
CA TRP A 44 5.34 -22.09 -4.96
C TRP A 44 4.19 -23.00 -5.38
N LYS A 45 4.52 -24.15 -5.98
CA LYS A 45 3.72 -25.35 -5.90
C LYS A 45 3.55 -25.51 -4.40
N THR A 46 2.32 -25.40 -3.94
CA THR A 46 1.86 -25.92 -2.66
C THR A 46 2.19 -27.42 -2.65
N SER A 47 3.47 -27.75 -2.47
CA SER A 47 4.02 -29.10 -2.41
C SER A 47 3.64 -29.80 -1.11
N THR A 48 3.02 -29.05 -0.19
CA THR A 48 2.30 -29.53 0.97
C THR A 48 0.86 -29.09 0.81
N GLY A 49 -0.01 -30.07 0.53
CA GLY A 49 -1.47 -29.88 0.48
C GLY A 49 -1.95 -29.08 1.69
N GLN A 50 -2.90 -28.17 1.46
CA GLN A 50 -3.55 -27.41 2.54
C GLN A 50 -2.62 -26.55 3.43
N THR A 51 -1.44 -26.11 2.97
CA THR A 51 -0.82 -24.94 3.63
C THR A 51 -1.72 -23.74 3.34
N SER A 52 -2.58 -23.46 4.32
CA SER A 52 -3.93 -22.97 4.08
C SER A 52 -3.94 -21.56 3.54
N TYR A 53 -4.53 -21.35 2.35
CA TYR A 53 -4.88 -20.03 1.84
C TYR A 53 -5.62 -19.19 2.91
N SER A 54 -6.37 -19.85 3.80
CA SER A 54 -7.00 -19.19 4.95
C SER A 54 -6.01 -18.61 5.98
N ARG A 55 -4.83 -19.21 6.20
CA ARG A 55 -3.80 -18.67 7.11
C ARG A 55 -3.15 -17.43 6.52
N ILE A 56 -2.81 -17.45 5.23
CA ILE A 56 -2.24 -16.28 4.54
C ILE A 56 -3.26 -15.14 4.52
N LEU A 57 -4.53 -15.43 4.21
CA LEU A 57 -5.61 -14.44 4.30
C LEU A 57 -5.79 -13.89 5.71
N LEU A 58 -5.77 -14.75 6.73
CA LEU A 58 -5.93 -14.31 8.12
C LEU A 58 -4.76 -13.41 8.55
N ILE A 59 -3.53 -13.78 8.22
CA ILE A 59 -2.36 -12.95 8.53
C ILE A 59 -2.43 -11.61 7.79
N THR A 60 -2.78 -11.61 6.50
CA THR A 60 -2.82 -10.39 5.68
C THR A 60 -3.96 -9.47 6.11
N THR A 61 -5.15 -10.01 6.31
CA THR A 61 -6.33 -9.24 6.76
C THR A 61 -6.15 -8.78 8.21
N GLY A 62 -5.70 -9.67 9.10
CA GLY A 62 -5.50 -9.37 10.51
C GLY A 62 -4.44 -8.28 10.72
N SER A 63 -3.29 -8.39 10.04
CA SER A 63 -2.26 -7.34 10.09
C SER A 63 -2.74 -6.01 9.51
N GLY A 64 -3.49 -6.04 8.41
CA GLY A 64 -4.06 -4.82 7.82
C GLY A 64 -5.10 -4.12 8.72
N VAL A 65 -5.96 -4.89 9.42
CA VAL A 65 -6.90 -4.33 10.40
C VAL A 65 -6.15 -3.73 11.60
N LEU A 66 -5.13 -4.42 12.13
CA LEU A 66 -4.29 -3.87 13.20
C LEU A 66 -3.60 -2.58 12.77
N LEU A 67 -3.05 -2.55 11.55
CA LEU A 67 -2.43 -1.34 10.98
C LEU A 67 -3.43 -0.18 10.86
N LEU A 68 -4.68 -0.45 10.45
CA LEU A 68 -5.74 0.56 10.40
C LEU A 68 -6.09 1.11 11.78
N LEU A 69 -6.23 0.23 12.78
CA LEU A 69 -6.50 0.64 14.16
C LEU A 69 -5.37 1.51 14.71
N VAL A 70 -4.12 1.09 14.47
CA VAL A 70 -2.93 1.85 14.86
C VAL A 70 -2.88 3.20 14.14
N ALA A 71 -3.16 3.23 12.82
CA ALA A 71 -3.17 4.47 12.03
C ALA A 71 -4.29 5.44 12.39
N TYR A 72 -5.41 4.95 12.89
CA TYR A 72 -6.50 5.79 13.37
C TYR A 72 -6.25 6.29 14.79
N PHE A 73 -5.96 5.39 15.73
CA PHE A 73 -5.96 5.72 17.16
C PHE A 73 -4.65 6.34 17.68
N VAL A 74 -3.49 5.94 17.15
CA VAL A 74 -2.20 6.43 17.68
C VAL A 74 -2.07 7.95 17.49
N PRO A 75 -2.28 8.52 16.29
CA PRO A 75 -2.20 9.97 16.13
C PRO A 75 -3.19 10.75 16.99
N ILE A 76 -4.44 10.25 17.11
CA ILE A 76 -5.47 10.86 17.97
C ILE A 76 -5.03 10.85 19.43
N GLY A 77 -4.38 9.77 19.89
CA GLY A 77 -3.86 9.67 21.24
C GLY A 77 -2.73 10.65 21.55
N PHE A 78 -1.91 11.00 20.55
CA PHE A 78 -0.80 11.95 20.71
C PHE A 78 -1.23 13.41 20.58
N PHE A 79 -2.07 13.74 19.60
CA PHE A 79 -2.40 15.11 19.23
C PHE A 79 -3.82 15.55 19.57
N GLY A 80 -4.72 14.62 19.90
CA GLY A 80 -6.16 14.91 19.93
C GLY A 80 -6.76 15.04 18.53
N MET A 81 -8.08 15.20 18.42
CA MET A 81 -8.76 15.23 17.11
C MET A 81 -8.58 16.56 16.36
N GLU A 82 -8.54 17.68 17.07
CA GLU A 82 -8.51 19.02 16.45
C GLU A 82 -7.16 19.31 15.80
N ALA A 83 -6.06 19.01 16.49
CA ALA A 83 -4.72 19.28 15.98
C ALA A 83 -4.39 18.47 14.70
N LEU A 84 -5.02 17.31 14.50
CA LEU A 84 -4.80 16.48 13.30
C LEU A 84 -5.22 17.17 12.00
N GLN A 85 -6.16 18.12 12.05
CA GLN A 85 -6.60 18.84 10.86
C GLN A 85 -5.52 19.78 10.29
N HIS A 86 -4.55 20.17 11.11
CA HIS A 86 -3.48 21.09 10.74
C HIS A 86 -2.16 20.38 10.40
N LEU A 87 -2.10 19.05 10.57
CA LEU A 87 -0.90 18.25 10.34
C LEU A 87 -0.90 17.63 8.94
N ASN A 88 -0.02 18.12 8.07
CA ASN A 88 0.20 17.52 6.75
C ASN A 88 0.90 16.14 6.84
N TYR A 89 1.72 15.95 7.88
CA TYR A 89 2.58 14.78 8.09
C TYR A 89 2.37 14.19 9.49
N ILE A 90 1.22 13.55 9.66
CA ILE A 90 0.77 13.05 10.95
C ILE A 90 1.81 12.12 11.60
N TRP A 91 2.32 11.13 10.87
CA TRP A 91 3.25 10.13 11.42
C TRP A 91 4.63 10.69 11.77
N PHE A 92 5.17 11.58 10.95
CA PHE A 92 6.44 12.28 11.28
C PHE A 92 6.27 13.15 12.53
N SER A 93 5.11 13.80 12.66
CA SER A 93 4.81 14.58 13.88
C SER A 93 4.76 13.68 15.11
N VAL A 94 4.10 12.50 15.03
CA VAL A 94 4.06 11.52 16.13
C VAL A 94 5.47 11.12 16.54
N GLU A 95 6.32 10.82 15.56
CA GLU A 95 7.69 10.42 15.80
C GLU A 95 8.51 11.52 16.48
N ASP A 96 8.45 12.76 16.00
CA ASP A 96 9.13 13.91 16.60
C ASP A 96 8.68 14.11 18.05
N SER A 97 7.39 13.93 18.31
CA SER A 97 6.80 14.02 19.65
C SER A 97 7.28 12.92 20.59
N VAL A 98 7.55 11.71 20.06
CA VAL A 98 8.11 10.58 20.81
C VAL A 98 9.60 10.80 21.08
N ARG A 99 10.36 11.27 20.09
CA ARG A 99 11.80 11.57 20.20
C ARG A 99 12.07 12.62 21.28
N MET A 100 11.29 13.71 21.31
CA MET A 100 11.50 14.81 22.27
C MET A 100 11.35 14.41 23.75
N LYS A 101 10.63 13.34 24.08
CA LYS A 101 10.35 12.96 25.47
C LYS A 101 11.31 11.93 26.06
N TRP A 102 12.07 11.17 25.26
CA TRP A 102 12.76 9.99 25.76
C TRP A 102 14.12 9.74 25.07
N PHE A 103 15.22 9.95 25.80
CA PHE A 103 16.60 9.79 25.32
C PHE A 103 16.95 8.38 24.80
N VAL A 104 16.43 7.33 25.44
CA VAL A 104 16.66 5.92 25.00
C VAL A 104 15.84 5.60 23.75
N VAL A 105 14.66 6.18 23.62
CA VAL A 105 13.77 5.95 22.47
C VAL A 105 14.35 6.59 21.23
N GLU A 106 15.04 7.73 21.35
CA GLU A 106 15.72 8.38 20.23
C GLU A 106 16.62 7.41 19.43
N ARG A 107 17.40 6.57 20.13
CA ARG A 107 18.27 5.55 19.51
C ARG A 107 17.51 4.44 18.77
N LEU A 108 16.37 4.02 19.31
CA LEU A 108 15.50 3.01 18.67
C LEU A 108 14.79 3.58 17.44
N VAL A 109 14.44 4.87 17.46
CA VAL A 109 13.78 5.51 16.33
C VAL A 109 14.72 5.62 15.13
N TYR A 110 16.03 5.85 15.31
CA TYR A 110 17.00 5.81 14.21
C TYR A 110 17.07 4.43 13.54
N VAL A 111 17.10 3.34 14.34
CA VAL A 111 17.09 1.97 13.81
C VAL A 111 15.78 1.66 13.09
N TYR A 112 14.65 2.08 13.68
CA TYR A 112 13.33 1.97 13.04
C TYR A 112 13.29 2.70 11.70
N MET A 113 13.81 3.92 11.64
CA MET A 113 13.87 4.73 10.41
C MET A 113 14.72 4.08 9.33
N LEU A 114 15.86 3.49 9.70
CA LEU A 114 16.69 2.74 8.77
C LEU A 114 15.93 1.54 8.19
N ILE A 115 15.28 0.74 9.05
CA ILE A 115 14.49 -0.42 8.64
C ILE A 115 13.32 0.02 7.75
N PHE A 116 12.63 1.10 8.14
CA PHE A 116 11.54 1.68 7.36
C PHE A 116 12.02 2.12 5.98
N ALA A 117 13.15 2.82 5.89
CA ALA A 117 13.74 3.24 4.62
C ALA A 117 14.09 2.02 3.74
N LEU A 118 14.73 0.99 4.29
CA LEU A 118 15.03 -0.25 3.58
C LEU A 118 13.76 -0.95 3.08
N TYR A 119 12.71 -0.99 3.91
CA TYR A 119 11.41 -1.54 3.53
C TYR A 119 10.76 -0.73 2.40
N THR A 120 10.79 0.60 2.47
CA THR A 120 10.29 1.49 1.41
C THR A 120 11.06 1.29 0.12
N PHE A 121 12.40 1.23 0.16
CA PHE A 121 13.21 0.96 -1.03
C PHE A 121 12.89 -0.40 -1.64
N PHE A 122 12.79 -1.44 -0.83
CA PHE A 122 12.40 -2.76 -1.29
C PHE A 122 11.01 -2.76 -1.94
N GLY A 123 10.05 -2.05 -1.35
CA GLY A 123 8.69 -1.87 -1.88
C GLY A 123 8.69 -1.14 -3.23
N VAL A 124 9.47 -0.07 -3.38
CA VAL A 124 9.62 0.68 -4.62
C VAL A 124 10.25 -0.20 -5.70
N ILE A 125 11.38 -0.86 -5.43
CA ILE A 125 12.07 -1.75 -6.37
C ILE A 125 11.13 -2.87 -6.83
N SER A 126 10.45 -3.52 -5.87
CA SER A 126 9.47 -4.57 -6.14
C SER A 126 8.36 -4.09 -7.07
N SER A 127 7.75 -2.94 -6.75
CA SER A 127 6.63 -2.39 -7.51
C SER A 127 7.05 -1.96 -8.91
N TRP A 128 8.24 -1.37 -9.04
CA TRP A 128 8.80 -0.95 -10.33
C TRP A 128 9.14 -2.15 -11.21
N HIS A 129 9.74 -3.19 -10.62
CA HIS A 129 10.03 -4.44 -11.30
C HIS A 129 8.75 -5.12 -11.81
N ILE A 130 7.73 -5.26 -10.97
CA ILE A 130 6.43 -5.82 -11.35
C ILE A 130 5.77 -5.00 -12.46
N ALA A 131 5.80 -3.66 -12.36
CA ALA A 131 5.26 -2.77 -13.37
C ALA A 131 5.96 -2.92 -14.73
N PHE A 132 7.29 -3.05 -14.74
CA PHE A 132 8.06 -3.32 -15.95
C PHE A 132 7.63 -4.63 -16.62
N HIS A 133 7.45 -5.71 -15.84
CA HIS A 133 6.98 -6.98 -16.38
C HIS A 133 5.55 -6.93 -16.92
N TYR A 134 4.66 -6.18 -16.26
CA TYR A 134 3.31 -5.95 -16.80
C TYR A 134 3.37 -5.18 -18.11
N ALA A 135 4.13 -4.08 -18.18
CA ALA A 135 4.30 -3.31 -19.42
C ALA A 135 4.90 -4.17 -20.54
N LYS A 136 5.90 -5.00 -20.23
CA LYS A 136 6.50 -5.95 -21.17
C LYS A 136 5.49 -6.97 -21.69
N SER A 137 4.51 -7.37 -20.89
CA SER A 137 3.49 -8.35 -21.28
C SER A 137 2.52 -7.83 -22.35
N PHE A 138 2.36 -6.50 -22.46
CA PHE A 138 1.52 -5.85 -23.48
C PHE A 138 2.25 -5.59 -24.81
N LEU A 139 3.57 -5.79 -24.87
CA LEU A 139 4.33 -5.58 -26.10
C LEU A 139 4.07 -6.73 -27.09
N ILE A 140 3.45 -6.38 -28.22
CA ILE A 140 3.21 -7.31 -29.35
C ILE A 140 4.55 -7.79 -29.94
N ASN A 141 5.54 -6.89 -30.02
CA ASN A 141 6.84 -7.18 -30.60
C ASN A 141 7.94 -7.24 -29.52
N ARG A 142 8.42 -8.45 -29.21
CA ARG A 142 9.41 -8.72 -28.15
C ARG A 142 10.86 -8.56 -28.61
N SER A 143 11.11 -7.57 -29.47
CA SER A 143 12.49 -7.33 -29.93
C SER A 143 13.34 -6.78 -28.77
N ARG A 144 14.61 -7.21 -28.72
CA ARG A 144 15.56 -6.78 -27.68
C ARG A 144 15.71 -5.26 -27.61
N LYS A 145 15.60 -4.56 -28.75
CA LYS A 145 15.67 -3.09 -28.83
C LYS A 145 14.50 -2.41 -28.12
N VAL A 146 13.28 -2.94 -28.28
CA VAL A 146 12.07 -2.40 -27.63
C VAL A 146 12.13 -2.63 -26.12
N GLU A 147 12.69 -3.75 -25.66
CA GLU A 147 12.88 -4.01 -24.22
C GLU A 147 13.87 -3.02 -23.58
N TRP A 148 15.00 -2.75 -24.24
CA TRP A 148 15.96 -1.75 -23.77
C TRP A 148 15.37 -0.34 -23.75
N LEU A 149 14.58 0.01 -24.77
CA LEU A 149 13.86 1.28 -24.80
C LEU A 149 12.86 1.40 -23.64
N LEU A 150 12.08 0.34 -23.39
CA LEU A 150 11.14 0.30 -22.27
C LEU A 150 11.86 0.47 -20.93
N LEU A 151 13.00 -0.20 -20.74
CA LEU A 151 13.80 -0.08 -19.53
C LEU A 151 14.36 1.34 -19.35
N ALA A 152 14.85 1.95 -20.43
CA ALA A 152 15.33 3.34 -20.40
C ALA A 152 14.21 4.32 -20.01
N VAL A 153 12.99 4.14 -20.55
CA VAL A 153 11.82 4.95 -20.17
C VAL A 153 11.47 4.75 -18.69
N PHE A 154 11.40 3.50 -18.22
CA PHE A 154 11.11 3.19 -16.81
C PHE A 154 12.15 3.75 -15.84
N ALA A 155 13.41 3.84 -16.27
CA ALA A 155 14.47 4.47 -15.49
C ALA A 155 14.38 6.01 -15.52
N ALA A 156 14.01 6.62 -16.65
CA ALA A 156 13.95 8.07 -16.81
C ALA A 156 12.75 8.73 -16.11
N VAL A 157 11.60 8.03 -16.05
CA VAL A 157 10.35 8.57 -15.48
C VAL A 157 10.51 9.07 -14.03
N PRO A 158 11.10 8.29 -13.09
CA PRO A 158 11.33 8.77 -11.73
C PRO A 158 12.20 10.04 -11.65
N PHE A 159 13.25 10.13 -12.47
CA PHE A 159 14.10 11.33 -12.49
C PHE A 159 13.32 12.56 -12.97
N GLY A 160 12.57 12.45 -14.07
CA GLY A 160 11.72 13.54 -14.55
C GLY A 160 10.67 13.94 -13.52
N PHE A 161 10.11 12.97 -12.80
CA PHE A 161 9.12 13.21 -11.76
C PHE A 161 9.67 14.06 -10.59
N VAL A 162 10.90 13.83 -10.15
CA VAL A 162 11.53 14.61 -9.06
C VAL A 162 11.71 16.08 -9.43
N TYR A 163 12.00 16.40 -10.69
CA TYR A 163 12.23 17.79 -11.11
C TYR A 163 10.94 18.59 -11.35
N VAL A 164 9.84 17.92 -11.68
CA VAL A 164 8.60 18.58 -12.11
C VAL A 164 7.56 18.67 -10.99
N VAL A 165 7.60 17.75 -10.02
CA VAL A 165 6.50 17.56 -9.07
C VAL A 165 6.81 18.17 -7.71
N ASP A 166 6.14 19.28 -7.42
CA ASP A 166 6.09 19.86 -6.07
C ASP A 166 5.26 19.00 -5.10
N ILE A 167 5.46 19.23 -3.81
CA ILE A 167 4.84 18.43 -2.73
C ILE A 167 3.31 18.44 -2.75
N ASN A 168 2.70 19.58 -3.09
CA ASN A 168 1.25 19.72 -3.19
C ASN A 168 0.71 18.94 -4.39
N LEU A 169 1.43 18.96 -5.51
CA LEU A 169 1.09 18.20 -6.70
C LEU A 169 1.26 16.70 -6.45
N PHE A 170 2.32 16.30 -5.74
CA PHE A 170 2.55 14.92 -5.32
C PHE A 170 1.39 14.36 -4.49
N ILE A 171 0.95 15.10 -3.47
CA ILE A 171 -0.19 14.69 -2.62
C ILE A 171 -1.46 14.55 -3.46
N ARG A 172 -1.69 15.47 -4.41
CA ARG A 172 -2.85 15.44 -5.31
C ARG A 172 -2.82 14.23 -6.25
N ILE A 173 -1.68 13.96 -6.89
CA ILE A 173 -1.48 12.80 -7.75
C ILE A 173 -1.67 11.51 -6.92
N GLY A 174 -1.10 11.45 -5.72
CA GLY A 174 -1.23 10.31 -4.81
C GLY A 174 -2.69 10.00 -4.47
N ARG A 175 -3.52 11.02 -4.23
CA ARG A 175 -4.96 10.84 -3.98
C ARG A 175 -5.66 10.21 -5.18
N TYR A 176 -5.43 10.72 -6.39
CA TYR A 176 -6.01 10.15 -7.60
C TYR A 176 -5.50 8.73 -7.88
N PHE A 177 -4.22 8.47 -7.64
CA PHE A 177 -3.62 7.15 -7.78
C PHE A 177 -4.29 6.11 -6.86
N VAL A 178 -4.50 6.45 -5.60
CA VAL A 178 -5.16 5.55 -4.64
C VAL A 178 -6.61 5.24 -5.06
N ILE A 179 -7.35 6.25 -5.53
CA ILE A 179 -8.72 6.07 -6.01
C ILE A 179 -8.76 5.25 -7.31
N SER A 180 -7.88 5.51 -8.27
CA SER A 180 -7.84 4.71 -9.50
C SER A 180 -7.45 3.26 -9.22
N ARG A 181 -6.57 3.02 -8.23
CA ARG A 181 -6.18 1.69 -7.79
C ARG A 181 -7.35 0.88 -7.23
N ILE A 182 -8.19 1.47 -6.37
CA ILE A 182 -9.35 0.74 -5.82
C ILE A 182 -10.33 0.37 -6.92
N ILE A 183 -10.59 1.28 -7.87
CA ILE A 183 -11.45 1.01 -9.03
C ILE A 183 -10.86 -0.13 -9.85
N GLY A 184 -9.56 -0.09 -10.16
CA GLY A 184 -8.86 -1.14 -10.90
C GLY A 184 -8.93 -2.51 -10.21
N ASN A 185 -8.77 -2.56 -8.89
CA ASN A 185 -8.90 -3.79 -8.12
C ASN A 185 -10.34 -4.35 -8.17
N MET A 186 -11.35 -3.49 -8.06
CA MET A 186 -12.76 -3.91 -8.19
C MET A 186 -13.05 -4.46 -9.58
N CYS A 187 -12.58 -3.80 -10.65
CA CYS A 187 -12.69 -4.30 -12.02
C CYS A 187 -12.01 -5.66 -12.18
N LEU A 188 -10.82 -5.85 -11.61
CA LEU A 188 -10.09 -7.11 -11.67
C LEU A 188 -10.85 -8.24 -10.97
N ILE A 189 -11.42 -7.98 -9.78
CA ILE A 189 -12.25 -8.96 -9.05
C ILE A 189 -13.48 -9.34 -9.88
N VAL A 190 -14.20 -8.37 -10.45
CA VAL A 190 -15.36 -8.63 -11.31
C VAL A 190 -14.98 -9.47 -12.53
N LEU A 191 -13.86 -9.15 -13.18
CA LEU A 191 -13.33 -9.92 -14.31
C LEU A 191 -13.00 -11.36 -13.91
N LEU A 192 -12.36 -11.57 -12.76
CA LEU A 192 -12.04 -12.91 -12.25
C LEU A 192 -13.31 -13.72 -11.97
N ILE A 193 -14.33 -13.12 -11.34
CA ILE A 193 -15.62 -13.77 -11.09
C ILE A 193 -16.29 -14.15 -12.41
N TYR A 194 -16.29 -13.24 -13.39
CA TYR A 194 -16.84 -13.48 -14.72
C TYR A 194 -16.13 -14.66 -15.42
N LEU A 195 -14.80 -14.67 -15.43
CA LEU A 195 -14.00 -15.74 -16.05
C LEU A 195 -14.18 -17.09 -15.33
N ALA A 196 -14.24 -17.09 -14.00
CA ALA A 196 -14.49 -18.29 -13.20
C ALA A 196 -15.87 -18.91 -13.51
N ARG A 197 -16.91 -18.07 -13.62
CA ARG A 197 -18.26 -18.51 -14.02
C ARG A 197 -18.29 -19.06 -15.44
N LYS A 198 -17.62 -18.41 -16.39
CA LYS A 198 -17.52 -18.88 -17.78
C LYS A 198 -16.83 -20.25 -17.88
N LYS A 199 -15.75 -20.46 -17.12
CA LYS A 199 -15.04 -21.75 -17.08
C LYS A 199 -15.89 -22.86 -16.46
N SER A 200 -16.65 -22.57 -15.42
CA SER A 200 -17.57 -23.54 -14.80
C SER A 200 -18.67 -23.99 -15.76
N ASN A 201 -19.19 -23.07 -16.58
CA ASN A 201 -20.24 -23.38 -17.56
C ASN A 201 -19.72 -24.11 -18.82
N ALA A 202 -18.39 -24.13 -19.06
CA ALA A 202 -17.79 -24.83 -20.19
C ALA A 202 -17.41 -26.30 -19.88
N HIS A 203 -17.57 -26.73 -18.62
CA HIS A 203 -17.34 -28.10 -18.16
C HIS A 203 -18.65 -28.85 -17.84
N VAL A 204 -19.79 -28.29 -18.24
CA VAL A 204 -21.12 -28.92 -18.25
C VAL A 204 -21.50 -29.15 -19.70
#